data_AF-W1YPM1-F1
#
_entry.id   AF-W1YPM1-F1
#
_cell.length_a   1.000
_cell.length_b   1.000
_cell.length_c   1.000
_cell.angle_alpha   90.00
_cell.angle_beta   90.00
_cell.angle_gamma   90.00
#
_symmetry.space_group_name_H-M   'P 1'
#
loop_
_entity.id
_entity.type
_entity.pdbx_description
1 polymer ?
#
loop_
_entity_poly.entity_id
_entity_poly.type
_entity_poly.pdbx_seq_one_letter_code
_entity_poly.pdbx_strand_id
1 'polypeptide(L)'
;DWNRSAEILSDAAQSLEKAGADYIVICTNTMHKVADEIERHIHIPLLHIAEMTAVELEKSGITKVGLLGTKYTMQQDFYKCILE
;
A
#
# COMPACT_ATOMS: atom_id res chain seq x y z
N ASP A 1 -0.79 14.55 -9.85
CA ASP A 1 -1.80 13.89 -10.69
C ASP A 1 -1.84 12.42 -10.27
N TRP A 2 -2.92 11.97 -9.64
CA TRP A 2 -2.99 10.59 -9.10
C TRP A 2 -3.19 9.55 -10.20
N ASN A 3 -3.94 9.88 -11.24
CA ASN A 3 -4.17 8.97 -12.37
C ASN A 3 -2.85 8.70 -13.08
N ARG A 4 -2.07 9.76 -13.36
CA ARG A 4 -0.77 9.60 -13.98
C ARG A 4 0.21 8.78 -13.13
N SER A 5 0.18 8.97 -11.80
CA SER A 5 1.00 8.16 -10.91
C SER A 5 0.56 6.70 -10.88
N ALA A 6 -0.74 6.42 -10.91
CA ALA A 6 -1.27 5.07 -10.96
C ALA A 6 -0.86 4.36 -12.26
N GLU A 7 -0.92 5.04 -13.40
CA GLU A 7 -0.43 4.53 -14.69
C GLU A 7 1.04 4.11 -14.60
N ILE A 8 1.92 5.02 -14.16
CA ILE A 8 3.37 4.78 -14.08
C ILE A 8 3.69 3.61 -13.15
N LEU A 9 3.02 3.54 -11.98
CA LEU A 9 3.26 2.47 -11.01
C LEU A 9 2.67 1.14 -11.45
N SER A 10 1.54 1.13 -12.16
CA SER A 10 0.94 -0.08 -12.74
C SER A 10 1.82 -0.67 -13.82
N ASP A 11 2.41 0.16 -14.68
CA ASP A 11 3.37 -0.28 -15.71
C ASP A 11 4.63 -0.90 -15.07
N ALA A 12 5.13 -0.29 -14.00
CA ALA A 12 6.26 -0.82 -13.24
C ALA A 12 5.93 -2.15 -12.55
N ALA A 13 4.77 -2.26 -11.91
CA ALA A 13 4.32 -3.49 -11.26
C ALA A 13 4.14 -4.65 -12.25
N GLN A 14 3.51 -4.40 -13.40
CA GLN A 14 3.39 -5.39 -14.48
C GLN A 14 4.76 -5.83 -15.03
N SER A 15 5.73 -4.92 -15.09
CA SER A 15 7.09 -5.24 -15.54
C SER A 15 7.81 -6.16 -14.56
N LEU A 16 7.62 -5.93 -13.25
CA LEU A 16 8.15 -6.80 -12.19
C LEU A 16 7.47 -8.18 -12.18
N GLU A 17 6.15 -8.22 -12.37
CA GLU A 17 5.40 -9.47 -12.53
C GLU A 17 5.93 -10.30 -13.71
N LYS A 18 6.10 -9.68 -14.88
CA LYS A 18 6.66 -10.35 -16.08
C LYS A 18 8.10 -10.82 -15.86
N ALA A 19 8.85 -10.18 -14.97
CA ALA A 19 10.19 -10.60 -14.59
C ALA A 19 10.22 -11.78 -13.59
N GLY A 20 9.06 -12.24 -13.12
CA GLY A 20 8.92 -13.38 -12.22
C GLY A 20 8.86 -13.01 -10.74
N ALA A 21 8.46 -11.79 -10.39
CA ALA A 21 8.19 -11.45 -9.01
C ALA A 21 6.99 -12.24 -8.47
N ASP A 22 7.08 -12.76 -7.25
CA ASP A 22 5.98 -13.47 -6.58
C ASP A 22 4.97 -12.52 -5.93
N TYR A 23 5.39 -11.29 -5.59
CA TYR A 23 4.57 -10.24 -4.98
C TYR A 23 5.21 -8.86 -5.19
N ILE A 24 4.42 -7.79 -4.99
CA ILE A 24 4.84 -6.39 -5.11
C ILE A 24 4.80 -5.69 -3.76
N VAL A 25 5.79 -4.82 -3.51
CA VAL A 25 5.79 -3.89 -2.37
C VAL A 25 6.00 -2.47 -2.88
N ILE A 26 5.14 -1.54 -2.43
CA ILE A 26 5.32 -0.11 -2.70
C ILE A 26 6.22 0.47 -1.60
N CYS A 27 7.46 0.82 -1.93
CA CYS A 27 8.43 1.35 -0.96
C CYS A 27 8.22 2.83 -0.58
N THR A 28 6.96 3.26 -0.40
CA THR A 28 6.60 4.64 -0.01
C THR A 28 5.18 4.72 0.54
N ASN A 29 5.00 5.43 1.66
CA ASN A 29 3.70 5.53 2.33
C ASN A 29 2.65 6.18 1.43
N THR A 30 2.98 7.31 0.78
CA THR A 30 1.99 8.12 0.06
C THR A 30 1.41 7.43 -1.17
N MET A 31 2.20 6.61 -1.87
CA MET A 31 1.75 5.97 -3.12
C MET A 31 0.80 4.80 -2.90
N HIS A 32 0.65 4.34 -1.66
CA HIS A 32 -0.41 3.39 -1.31
C HIS A 32 -1.82 3.96 -1.57
N LYS A 33 -1.96 5.29 -1.73
CA LYS A 33 -3.20 5.91 -2.20
C LYS A 33 -3.70 5.36 -3.54
N VAL A 34 -2.82 4.83 -4.39
CA VAL A 34 -3.18 4.24 -5.69
C VAL A 34 -2.97 2.72 -5.72
N ALA A 35 -2.84 2.07 -4.55
CA ALA A 35 -2.62 0.63 -4.45
C ALA A 35 -3.73 -0.17 -5.14
N ASP A 36 -5.00 0.13 -4.85
CA ASP A 36 -6.16 -0.53 -5.48
C ASP A 36 -6.13 -0.48 -7.01
N GLU A 37 -5.62 0.62 -7.57
CA GLU A 37 -5.53 0.75 -9.03
C GLU A 37 -4.38 -0.08 -9.60
N ILE A 38 -3.25 -0.16 -8.89
CA ILE A 38 -2.13 -1.03 -9.29
C ILE A 38 -2.56 -2.50 -9.23
N GLU A 39 -3.26 -2.91 -8.16
CA GLU A 39 -3.74 -4.28 -7.98
C GLU A 39 -4.66 -4.76 -9.11
N ARG A 40 -5.46 -3.87 -9.70
CA ARG A 40 -6.31 -4.21 -10.86
C ARG A 40 -5.52 -4.57 -12.12
N HIS A 41 -4.24 -4.21 -12.19
CA HIS A 41 -3.39 -4.38 -13.37
C HIS A 41 -2.38 -5.52 -13.23
N ILE A 42 -2.34 -6.22 -12.10
CA ILE A 42 -1.43 -7.35 -11.84
C ILE A 42 -2.21 -8.57 -11.32
N HIS A 43 -1.61 -9.75 -11.41
CA HIS A 43 -2.17 -11.02 -10.94
C HIS A 43 -1.46 -11.57 -9.70
N ILE A 44 -0.29 -11.04 -9.37
CA ILE A 44 0.44 -11.33 -8.13
C ILE A 44 0.02 -10.39 -6.98
N PRO A 45 0.11 -10.82 -5.71
CA PRO A 45 -0.28 -9.99 -4.57
C PRO A 45 0.52 -8.69 -4.47
N LEU A 46 -0.15 -7.61 -4.08
CA LEU A 46 0.48 -6.37 -3.62
C LEU A 46 0.38 -6.30 -2.10
N LEU A 47 1.51 -6.15 -1.41
CA LEU A 47 1.53 -6.08 0.05
C LEU A 47 1.41 -4.63 0.50
N HIS A 48 0.25 -4.26 1.03
CA HIS A 48 0.00 -2.91 1.52
C HIS A 48 0.69 -2.67 2.89
N ILE A 49 1.48 -1.60 3.00
CA ILE A 49 2.27 -1.33 4.22
C ILE A 49 1.42 -1.23 5.50
N ALA A 50 0.23 -0.60 5.42
CA ALA A 50 -0.65 -0.46 6.56
C ALA A 50 -1.27 -1.81 6.99
N GLU A 51 -1.59 -2.71 6.04
CA GLU A 51 -2.14 -4.03 6.36
C GLU A 51 -1.08 -4.89 7.03
N MET A 52 0.15 -4.88 6.49
CA MET A 52 1.27 -5.60 7.10
C MET A 52 1.60 -5.06 8.50
N THR A 53 1.39 -3.75 8.73
CA THR A 53 1.50 -3.14 10.06
C THR A 53 0.38 -3.62 10.99
N ALA A 54 -0.87 -3.66 10.53
CA ALA A 54 -2.01 -4.15 11.30
C ALA A 54 -1.82 -5.60 11.77
N VAL A 55 -1.35 -6.48 10.87
CA VAL A 55 -1.03 -7.88 11.19
C VAL A 55 -0.03 -8.00 12.35
N GLU A 56 0.99 -7.14 12.39
CA GLU A 56 2.00 -7.17 13.46
C GLU A 56 1.46 -6.60 14.78
N LEU A 57 0.61 -5.58 14.72
CA LEU A 57 -0.08 -5.03 15.89
C LEU A 57 -1.00 -6.07 16.54
N GLU A 58 -1.76 -6.80 15.72
CA GLU A 58 -2.62 -7.90 16.16
C GLU A 58 -1.82 -9.01 16.84
N LYS A 59 -0.72 -9.47 16.23
CA LYS A 59 0.20 -10.46 16.82
C LYS A 59 0.77 -9.99 18.16
N SER A 60 0.98 -8.69 18.30
CA SER A 60 1.48 -8.07 19.52
C SER A 60 0.39 -7.79 20.57
N GLY A 61 -0.87 -8.07 20.27
CA GLY A 61 -2.00 -7.77 21.16
C GLY A 61 -2.27 -6.27 21.35
N ILE A 62 -1.81 -5.43 20.41
CA ILE A 62 -1.97 -3.97 20.47
C ILE A 62 -3.25 -3.58 19.74
N THR A 63 -4.22 -3.04 20.49
CA THR A 63 -5.54 -2.66 19.96
C THR A 63 -5.73 -1.15 19.80
N LYS A 64 -4.73 -0.34 20.18
CA LYS A 64 -4.78 1.12 20.07
C LYS A 64 -3.41 1.69 19.80
N VAL A 65 -3.28 2.43 18.70
CA VAL A 65 -2.04 3.04 18.24
C VAL A 65 -2.20 4.53 17.94
N GLY A 66 -1.08 5.25 17.95
CA GLY A 66 -1.01 6.60 17.37
C GLY A 66 -0.38 6.55 15.98
N LEU A 67 -1.07 7.05 14.96
CA LEU A 67 -0.53 7.21 13.61
C LEU A 67 0.17 8.57 13.49
N LEU A 68 1.50 8.57 13.40
CA LEU A 68 2.31 9.77 13.19
C LEU A 68 2.97 9.71 11.81
N GLY A 69 2.87 10.80 11.05
CA GLY A 69 3.42 10.89 9.70
C GLY A 69 3.21 12.26 9.07
N THR A 70 3.27 12.34 7.74
CA THR A 70 2.87 13.58 7.06
C THR A 70 1.38 13.85 7.30
N LYS A 71 0.97 15.13 7.25
CA LYS A 71 -0.45 15.51 7.32
C LYS A 71 -1.31 14.70 6.33
N TYR A 72 -0.77 14.43 5.13
CA TYR A 72 -1.46 13.66 4.11
C TYR A 72 -1.73 12.22 4.56
N THR A 73 -0.70 11.50 5.02
CA THR A 73 -0.84 10.12 5.52
C THR A 73 -1.78 10.03 6.72
N MET A 74 -1.71 10.99 7.64
CA MET A 74 -2.53 10.97 8.86
C MET A 74 -4.01 11.31 8.62
N GLN A 75 -4.36 11.96 7.50
CA GLN A 75 -5.72 12.44 7.23
C GLN A 75 -6.46 11.69 6.13
N GLN A 76 -5.82 10.74 5.46
CA GLN A 76 -6.40 10.05 4.31
C GLN A 76 -6.71 8.59 4.65
N ASP A 77 -7.81 8.10 4.11
CA ASP A 77 -8.38 6.80 4.49
C ASP A 77 -7.53 5.60 4.06
N PHE A 78 -6.74 5.73 2.99
CA PHE A 78 -5.87 4.66 2.46
C PHE A 78 -4.85 4.12 3.47
N TYR A 79 -4.59 4.84 4.56
CA TYR A 79 -3.69 4.39 5.62
C TYR A 79 -4.44 4.30 6.95
N LYS A 80 -5.22 5.34 7.27
CA LYS A 80 -5.90 5.48 8.55
C LYS A 80 -6.93 4.39 8.77
N CYS A 81 -7.80 4.12 7.81
CA CYS A 81 -8.90 3.16 7.98
C CYS A 81 -8.43 1.71 8.11
N ILE A 82 -7.21 1.38 7.67
CA ILE A 82 -6.64 0.04 7.80
C ILE A 82 -6.17 -0.22 9.25
N LEU A 83 -5.83 0.84 9.99
CA LEU A 83 -5.34 0.76 11.37
C LEU A 83 -6.40 1.11 12.43
N GLU A 84 -7.64 1.40 12.01
CA GLU A 84 -8.79 1.68 12.89
C GLU A 84 -9.59 0.40 13.19
#